data_AF-A0A963CKK0-F1
#
_entry.id   AF-A0A963CKK0-F1
#
_cell.length_a   1.000
_cell.length_b   1.000
_cell.length_c   1.000
_cell.angle_alpha   90.00
_cell.angle_beta   90.00
_cell.angle_gamma   90.00
#
_symmetry.space_group_name_H-M   'P 1'
#
loop_
_entity.id
_entity.type
_entity.pdbx_description
1 polymer ?
#
loop_
_entity_poly.entity_id
_entity_poly.type
_entity_poly.pdbx_seq_one_letter_code
_entity_poly.pdbx_strand_id
1 'polypeptide(L)'
;VRLAEKAHNQGKEVMLHLPMDAREGNALGPGALNLHMTETQFKQTLWENLNAIPHVSGLNNHMGSLLTRHPGAMGWMMQALTEEWPELYFIDSRTTRSTVAQEIASEYQVPNTRRDVFLDNEPSADAIERQFRVLIELARRQGYAVGIGHPYPQTVAVLQRVLSDLQIENVRLISASTMIELQQRRKSWPEPSSPLLRVAKSSKL
;
A
#
# COMPACT_ATOMS: atom_id res chain seq x y z
N VAL A 1 12.45 7.40 -14.46
CA VAL A 1 13.70 8.00 -13.95
C VAL A 1 13.55 9.44 -13.45
N ARG A 2 13.36 10.48 -14.27
CA ARG A 2 13.38 11.91 -13.82
C ARG A 2 12.47 12.23 -12.62
N LEU A 3 11.24 11.73 -12.61
CA LEU A 3 10.30 11.95 -11.50
C LEU A 3 10.73 11.24 -10.21
N ALA A 4 11.30 10.03 -10.33
CA ALA A 4 11.81 9.27 -9.20
C ALA A 4 12.98 10.00 -8.53
N GLU A 5 13.95 10.49 -9.32
CA GLU A 5 15.06 11.32 -8.81
C GLU A 5 14.57 12.57 -8.09
N LYS A 6 13.59 13.27 -8.67
CA LYS A 6 13.00 14.47 -8.05
C LYS A 6 12.31 14.14 -6.73
N ALA A 7 11.54 13.05 -6.68
CA ALA A 7 10.87 12.60 -5.47
C ALA A 7 11.88 12.25 -4.36
N HIS A 8 12.90 11.47 -4.71
CA HIS A 8 13.97 11.07 -3.80
C HIS A 8 14.71 12.29 -3.21
N ASN A 9 15.12 13.24 -4.07
CA ASN A 9 15.78 14.49 -3.65
C ASN A 9 14.90 15.38 -2.75
N GLN A 10 13.58 15.16 -2.75
CA GLN A 10 12.62 15.85 -1.86
C GLN A 10 12.27 15.01 -0.61
N GLY A 11 12.99 13.92 -0.35
CA GLY A 11 12.74 13.01 0.77
C GLY A 11 11.40 12.27 0.65
N LYS A 12 10.90 12.05 -0.57
CA LYS A 12 9.69 11.27 -0.82
C LYS A 12 10.07 9.85 -1.23
N GLU A 13 9.35 8.88 -0.69
CA GLU A 13 9.49 7.49 -1.12
C GLU A 13 9.06 7.31 -2.58
N VAL A 14 9.80 6.46 -3.29
CA VAL A 14 9.49 6.06 -4.64
C VAL A 14 8.99 4.63 -4.61
N MET A 15 7.84 4.38 -5.22
CA MET A 15 7.33 3.03 -5.44
C MET A 15 7.22 2.74 -6.92
N LEU A 16 7.50 1.49 -7.30
CA LEU A 16 7.14 0.99 -8.62
C LEU A 16 5.62 0.75 -8.68
N HIS A 17 4.93 1.46 -9.58
CA HIS A 17 3.53 1.21 -9.89
C HIS A 17 3.44 0.19 -11.03
N LEU A 18 3.37 -1.08 -10.67
CA LEU A 18 3.61 -2.20 -11.58
C LEU A 18 2.35 -2.56 -12.37
N PRO A 19 2.33 -2.40 -13.71
CA PRO A 19 1.22 -2.81 -14.55
C PRO A 19 0.98 -4.32 -14.44
N MET A 20 -0.27 -4.69 -14.17
CA MET A 20 -0.68 -6.09 -13.99
C MET A 20 -2.00 -6.39 -14.69
N ASP A 21 -2.11 -7.64 -15.12
CA ASP A 21 -3.26 -8.12 -15.88
C ASP A 21 -4.60 -8.01 -15.14
N ALA A 22 -5.60 -7.52 -15.86
CA ALA A 22 -6.92 -7.15 -15.37
C ALA A 22 -8.00 -7.68 -16.30
N ARG A 23 -9.27 -7.58 -15.90
CA ARG A 23 -10.40 -8.08 -16.71
C ARG A 23 -10.34 -7.47 -18.12
N GLU A 24 -10.84 -8.25 -19.08
CA GLU A 24 -10.75 -7.98 -20.53
C GLU A 24 -11.06 -6.54 -20.93
N GLY A 25 -10.35 -6.05 -21.94
CA GLY A 25 -10.55 -4.72 -22.54
C GLY A 25 -9.54 -3.65 -22.14
N ASN A 26 -8.60 -3.96 -21.23
CA ASN A 26 -7.52 -3.04 -20.87
C ASN A 26 -6.24 -3.40 -21.65
N ALA A 27 -5.71 -2.44 -22.41
CA ALA A 27 -4.41 -2.62 -23.05
C ALA A 27 -3.31 -2.70 -21.98
N LEU A 28 -2.61 -3.82 -21.95
CA LEU A 28 -1.43 -3.97 -21.10
C LEU A 28 -0.32 -3.07 -21.64
N GLY A 29 0.08 -2.07 -20.85
CA GLY A 29 1.22 -1.22 -21.17
C GLY A 29 2.53 -2.01 -21.15
N PRO A 30 3.64 -1.42 -21.65
CA PRO A 30 4.97 -2.01 -21.53
C PRO A 30 5.30 -2.42 -20.09
N GLY A 31 5.98 -3.55 -19.94
CA GLY A 31 6.37 -4.09 -18.62
C GLY A 31 5.23 -4.74 -17.84
N ALA A 32 4.04 -4.91 -18.42
CA ALA A 32 2.91 -5.54 -17.73
C ALA A 32 3.15 -7.02 -17.44
N LEU A 33 2.93 -7.41 -16.18
CA LEU A 33 2.88 -8.81 -15.80
C LEU A 33 1.50 -9.40 -16.13
N ASN A 34 1.47 -10.59 -16.70
CA ASN A 34 0.23 -11.27 -17.08
C ASN A 34 0.26 -12.78 -16.86
N LEU A 35 -0.92 -13.40 -16.89
CA LEU A 35 -1.09 -14.82 -16.57
C LEU A 35 -0.63 -15.78 -17.68
N HIS A 36 -0.26 -15.28 -18.85
CA HIS A 36 0.27 -16.07 -19.96
C HIS A 36 1.79 -16.21 -19.92
N MET A 37 2.46 -15.48 -19.03
CA MET A 37 3.91 -15.58 -18.84
C MET A 37 4.28 -16.87 -18.13
N THR A 38 5.41 -17.45 -18.52
CA THR A 38 6.11 -18.43 -17.68
C THR A 38 6.69 -17.74 -16.44
N GLU A 39 7.00 -18.50 -15.39
CA GLU A 39 7.67 -17.97 -14.20
C GLU A 39 8.94 -17.19 -14.54
N THR A 40 9.78 -17.73 -15.44
CA THR A 40 11.02 -17.05 -15.88
C THR A 40 10.73 -15.71 -16.56
N GLN A 41 9.76 -15.65 -17.47
CA GLN A 41 9.38 -14.41 -18.13
C GLN A 41 8.81 -13.39 -17.15
N PHE A 42 8.01 -13.85 -16.20
CA PHE A 42 7.42 -13.03 -15.14
C PHE A 42 8.51 -12.40 -14.27
N LYS A 43 9.42 -13.21 -13.74
CA LYS A 43 10.51 -12.76 -12.87
C LYS A 43 11.48 -11.83 -13.63
N GLN A 44 11.80 -12.15 -14.88
CA GLN A 44 12.62 -11.28 -15.74
C GLN A 44 11.95 -9.93 -15.98
N THR A 45 10.65 -9.90 -16.30
CA THR A 45 9.90 -8.65 -16.51
C THR A 45 9.83 -7.83 -15.23
N LEU A 46 9.63 -8.47 -14.07
CA LEU A 46 9.66 -7.80 -12.77
C LEU A 46 11.05 -7.18 -12.50
N TRP A 47 12.12 -7.91 -12.77
CA TRP A 47 13.50 -7.44 -12.63
C TRP A 47 13.78 -6.23 -13.50
N GLU A 48 13.37 -6.24 -14.76
CA GLU A 48 13.55 -5.12 -15.68
C GLU A 48 12.78 -3.87 -15.20
N ASN A 49 11.55 -4.05 -14.74
CA ASN A 49 10.74 -2.94 -14.22
C ASN A 49 11.34 -2.30 -12.95
N LEU A 50 11.83 -3.12 -12.02
CA LEU A 50 12.44 -2.63 -10.78
C LEU A 50 13.73 -1.87 -11.06
N ASN A 51 14.61 -2.41 -11.91
CA ASN A 51 15.87 -1.75 -12.27
C ASN A 51 15.68 -0.49 -13.13
N ALA A 52 14.55 -0.33 -13.81
CA ALA A 52 14.25 0.86 -14.59
C ALA A 52 13.94 2.10 -13.73
N ILE A 53 13.63 1.92 -12.44
CA ILE A 53 13.23 3.00 -11.54
C ILE A 53 14.26 3.11 -10.40
N PRO A 54 15.02 4.22 -10.31
CA PRO A 54 15.97 4.41 -9.21
C PRO A 54 15.23 4.70 -7.89
N HIS A 55 15.89 4.38 -6.77
CA HIS A 55 15.44 4.69 -5.39
C HIS A 55 14.13 4.03 -4.97
N VAL A 56 13.71 2.95 -5.65
CA VAL A 56 12.49 2.21 -5.30
C VAL A 56 12.62 1.68 -3.87
N SER A 57 11.62 1.96 -3.05
CA SER A 57 11.51 1.45 -1.66
C SER A 57 10.42 0.39 -1.52
N GLY A 58 9.56 0.25 -2.53
CA GLY A 58 8.52 -0.76 -2.58
C GLY A 58 7.74 -0.72 -3.88
N LEU A 59 6.69 -1.52 -3.98
CA LEU A 59 5.86 -1.59 -5.17
C LEU A 59 4.39 -1.80 -4.83
N ASN A 60 3.52 -1.38 -5.75
CA ASN A 60 2.10 -1.67 -5.71
C ASN A 60 1.59 -2.04 -7.10
N ASN A 61 0.44 -2.71 -7.16
CA ASN A 61 -0.16 -3.08 -8.45
C ASN A 61 -0.93 -1.90 -9.07
N HIS A 62 -0.68 -1.66 -10.37
CA HIS A 62 -1.55 -0.91 -11.28
C HIS A 62 -2.52 -1.89 -11.95
N MET A 63 -3.82 -1.64 -11.81
CA MET A 63 -4.85 -2.62 -12.17
C MET A 63 -4.61 -3.98 -11.48
N GLY A 64 -4.42 -5.08 -12.20
CA GLY A 64 -4.11 -6.38 -11.60
C GLY A 64 -5.33 -7.18 -11.13
N SER A 65 -6.55 -6.83 -11.56
CA SER A 65 -7.75 -7.49 -11.03
C SER A 65 -7.81 -8.99 -11.32
N LEU A 66 -7.08 -9.49 -12.32
CA LEU A 66 -6.93 -10.93 -12.59
C LEU A 66 -5.69 -11.47 -11.88
N LEU A 67 -4.53 -10.84 -12.10
CA LEU A 67 -3.25 -11.32 -11.60
C LEU A 67 -3.22 -11.44 -10.07
N THR A 68 -3.72 -10.43 -9.36
CA THR A 68 -3.75 -10.41 -7.89
C THR A 68 -4.65 -11.48 -7.26
N ARG A 69 -5.49 -12.18 -8.04
CA ARG A 69 -6.30 -13.31 -7.58
C ARG A 69 -5.61 -14.65 -7.76
N HIS A 70 -4.49 -14.69 -8.48
CA HIS A 70 -3.83 -15.93 -8.86
C HIS A 70 -2.68 -16.25 -7.90
N PRO A 71 -2.80 -17.25 -7.01
CA PRO A 71 -1.79 -17.53 -6.00
C PRO A 71 -0.42 -17.86 -6.58
N GLY A 72 -0.35 -18.62 -7.67
CA GLY A 72 0.93 -18.98 -8.32
C GLY A 72 1.74 -17.76 -8.79
N ALA A 73 1.14 -16.91 -9.64
CA ALA A 73 1.77 -15.66 -10.08
C ALA A 73 2.15 -14.71 -8.93
N MET A 74 1.29 -14.57 -7.90
CA MET A 74 1.66 -13.78 -6.73
C MET A 74 2.80 -14.43 -5.93
N GLY A 75 2.85 -15.76 -5.86
CA GLY A 75 3.95 -16.50 -5.25
C GLY A 75 5.28 -16.25 -5.98
N TRP A 76 5.29 -16.30 -7.31
CA TRP A 76 6.48 -15.96 -8.11
C TRP A 76 6.98 -14.53 -7.84
N MET A 77 6.06 -13.58 -7.72
CA MET A 77 6.39 -12.20 -7.38
C MET A 77 7.05 -12.10 -6.00
N MET A 78 6.39 -12.66 -4.98
CA MET A 78 6.89 -12.54 -3.61
C MET A 78 8.21 -13.30 -3.43
N GLN A 79 8.35 -14.45 -4.07
CA GLN A 79 9.61 -15.18 -4.11
C GLN A 79 10.74 -14.34 -4.72
N ALA A 80 10.50 -13.73 -5.89
CA ALA A 80 11.50 -12.86 -6.52
C ALA A 80 11.87 -11.66 -5.65
N LEU A 81 10.89 -11.03 -4.99
CA LEU A 81 11.15 -9.95 -4.04
C LEU A 81 12.01 -10.43 -2.87
N THR A 82 11.73 -11.60 -2.29
CA THR A 82 12.52 -12.13 -1.18
C THR A 82 13.94 -12.53 -1.56
N GLU A 83 14.14 -13.02 -2.79
CA GLU A 83 15.44 -13.52 -3.26
C GLU A 83 16.37 -12.37 -3.71
N GLU A 84 15.82 -11.37 -4.39
CA GLU A 84 16.60 -10.36 -5.12
C GLU A 84 16.46 -8.94 -4.54
N TRP A 85 15.39 -8.64 -3.79
CA TRP A 85 15.11 -7.31 -3.22
C TRP A 85 14.46 -7.36 -1.82
N PRO A 86 15.12 -7.99 -0.82
CA PRO A 86 14.55 -8.25 0.50
C PRO A 86 14.14 -7.00 1.29
N GLU A 87 14.65 -5.81 0.91
CA GLU A 87 14.31 -4.53 1.50
C GLU A 87 12.99 -3.92 0.98
N LEU A 88 12.47 -4.39 -0.15
CA LEU A 88 11.27 -3.82 -0.77
C LEU A 88 10.00 -4.28 -0.06
N TYR A 89 9.08 -3.34 0.13
CA TYR A 89 7.73 -3.65 0.61
C TYR A 89 6.71 -3.75 -0.54
N PHE A 90 5.60 -4.44 -0.28
CA PHE A 90 4.47 -4.55 -1.22
C PHE A 90 3.19 -3.91 -0.66
N ILE A 91 2.49 -3.11 -1.47
CA ILE A 91 1.15 -2.59 -1.15
C ILE A 91 0.13 -3.14 -2.13
N ASP A 92 -0.84 -3.89 -1.63
CA ASP A 92 -1.99 -4.30 -2.44
C ASP A 92 -2.95 -3.11 -2.64
N SER A 93 -3.05 -2.63 -3.88
CA SER A 93 -3.99 -1.56 -4.28
C SER A 93 -5.46 -1.99 -4.20
N ARG A 94 -5.75 -3.28 -3.99
CA ARG A 94 -7.08 -3.88 -3.89
C ARG A 94 -8.02 -3.48 -5.03
N THR A 95 -7.58 -3.64 -6.27
CA THR A 95 -8.39 -3.41 -7.47
C THR A 95 -9.49 -4.47 -7.66
N THR A 96 -9.49 -5.51 -6.82
CA THR A 96 -10.52 -6.53 -6.73
C THR A 96 -10.71 -6.95 -5.27
N ARG A 97 -11.94 -7.33 -4.89
CA ARG A 97 -12.22 -7.90 -3.56
C ARG A 97 -11.58 -9.28 -3.35
N SER A 98 -11.38 -10.03 -4.44
CA SER A 98 -10.85 -11.39 -4.45
C SER A 98 -9.31 -11.45 -4.53
N THR A 99 -8.61 -10.34 -4.27
CA THR A 99 -7.14 -10.32 -4.25
C THR A 99 -6.62 -11.23 -3.13
N VAL A 100 -5.60 -12.02 -3.44
CA VAL A 100 -4.79 -12.81 -2.49
C VAL A 100 -3.41 -12.18 -2.27
N ALA A 101 -3.12 -11.04 -2.91
CA ALA A 101 -1.77 -10.49 -2.98
C ALA A 101 -1.17 -10.17 -1.60
N GLN A 102 -1.94 -9.56 -0.70
CA GLN A 102 -1.49 -9.27 0.66
C GLN A 102 -1.23 -10.55 1.49
N GLU A 103 -2.09 -11.57 1.32
CA GLU A 103 -1.98 -12.84 2.03
C GLU A 103 -0.69 -13.56 1.63
N ILE A 104 -0.47 -13.72 0.31
CA ILE A 104 0.76 -14.32 -0.22
C ILE A 104 1.99 -13.50 0.17
N ALA A 105 1.94 -12.17 0.13
CA ALA A 105 3.04 -11.33 0.62
C ALA A 105 3.39 -11.62 2.09
N SER A 106 2.38 -11.88 2.92
CA SER A 106 2.58 -12.21 4.33
C SER A 106 3.16 -13.61 4.53
N GLU A 107 2.74 -14.59 3.72
CA GLU A 107 3.28 -15.96 3.74
C GLU A 107 4.77 -16.00 3.40
N TYR A 108 5.18 -15.22 2.41
CA TYR A 108 6.58 -15.07 2.00
C TYR A 108 7.37 -14.09 2.88
N GLN A 109 6.76 -13.56 3.94
CA GLN A 109 7.39 -12.60 4.86
C GLN A 109 7.86 -11.29 4.20
N VAL A 110 7.30 -10.93 3.04
CA VAL A 110 7.51 -9.63 2.40
C VAL A 110 6.80 -8.56 3.24
N PRO A 111 7.48 -7.47 3.65
CA PRO A 111 6.83 -6.36 4.34
C PRO A 111 5.68 -5.83 3.50
N ASN A 112 4.47 -5.79 4.06
CA ASN A 112 3.30 -5.48 3.24
C ASN A 112 2.19 -4.77 4.00
N THR A 113 1.31 -4.17 3.22
CA THR A 113 0.02 -3.64 3.66
C THR A 113 -0.96 -3.63 2.50
N ARG A 114 -2.13 -3.03 2.69
CA ARG A 114 -3.12 -2.83 1.64
C ARG A 114 -3.70 -1.44 1.70
N ARG A 115 -4.29 -1.02 0.60
CA ARG A 115 -5.13 0.17 0.56
C ARG A 115 -6.37 0.01 1.45
N ASP A 116 -6.65 1.03 2.26
CA ASP A 116 -7.90 1.17 2.99
C ASP A 116 -8.91 2.02 2.21
N VAL A 117 -8.46 3.16 1.67
CA VAL A 117 -9.31 4.12 0.96
C VAL A 117 -8.75 4.45 -0.41
N PHE A 118 -9.60 4.43 -1.44
CA PHE A 118 -9.28 5.02 -2.73
C PHE A 118 -9.84 6.43 -2.77
N LEU A 119 -8.98 7.42 -2.98
CA LEU A 119 -9.32 8.83 -2.78
C LEU A 119 -10.16 9.38 -3.93
N ASP A 120 -9.87 8.97 -5.16
CA ASP A 120 -10.35 9.65 -6.36
C ASP A 120 -10.98 8.72 -7.39
N ASN A 121 -11.73 7.72 -6.91
CA ASN A 121 -12.58 6.90 -7.78
C ASN A 121 -13.58 7.76 -8.58
N GLU A 122 -14.04 8.85 -7.95
CA GLU A 122 -14.77 9.92 -8.60
C GLU A 122 -13.87 11.17 -8.57
N PRO A 123 -13.43 11.70 -9.71
CA PRO A 123 -12.47 12.80 -9.77
C PRO A 123 -13.14 14.18 -9.56
N SER A 124 -14.00 14.28 -8.55
CA SER A 124 -14.65 15.52 -8.10
C SER A 124 -14.08 15.94 -6.75
N ALA A 125 -13.90 17.26 -6.53
CA ALA A 125 -13.33 17.77 -5.29
C ALA A 125 -14.11 17.29 -4.06
N ASP A 126 -15.44 17.36 -4.11
CA ASP A 126 -16.31 16.93 -3.02
C ASP A 126 -16.18 15.43 -2.71
N ALA A 127 -16.07 14.58 -3.74
CA ALA A 127 -15.89 13.14 -3.53
C ALA A 127 -14.54 12.83 -2.91
N ILE A 128 -13.48 13.48 -3.38
CA ILE A 128 -12.12 13.31 -2.85
C ILE A 128 -12.04 13.77 -1.40
N GLU A 129 -12.67 14.89 -1.06
CA GLU A 129 -12.78 15.36 0.34
C GLU A 129 -13.53 14.38 1.24
N ARG A 130 -14.64 13.81 0.75
CA ARG A 130 -15.37 12.77 1.50
C ARG A 130 -14.50 11.55 1.75
N GLN A 131 -13.79 11.06 0.73
CA GLN A 131 -12.89 9.92 0.87
C GLN A 131 -11.72 10.23 1.81
N PHE A 132 -11.18 11.45 1.79
CA PHE A 132 -10.15 11.87 2.72
C PHE A 132 -10.65 11.87 4.17
N ARG A 133 -11.88 12.34 4.43
CA ARG A 133 -12.50 12.23 5.78
C ARG A 133 -12.65 10.78 6.24
N VAL A 134 -13.08 9.88 5.35
CA VAL A 134 -13.14 8.44 5.63
C VAL A 134 -11.75 7.90 5.99
N LEU A 135 -10.70 8.33 5.29
CA LEU A 135 -9.32 7.94 5.60
C LEU A 135 -8.89 8.38 7.01
N ILE A 136 -9.20 9.61 7.40
CA ILE A 136 -8.91 10.14 8.74
C ILE A 136 -9.68 9.36 9.82
N GLU A 137 -10.96 9.10 9.61
CA GLU A 137 -11.77 8.31 10.54
C GLU A 137 -11.24 6.88 10.73
N LEU A 138 -10.84 6.22 9.64
CA LEU A 138 -10.20 4.91 9.70
C LEU A 138 -8.87 4.98 10.46
N ALA A 139 -8.02 5.95 10.14
CA ALA A 139 -6.74 6.13 10.83
C ALA A 139 -6.92 6.32 12.34
N ARG A 140 -7.94 7.08 12.77
CA ARG A 140 -8.27 7.24 14.20
C ARG A 140 -8.74 5.95 14.86
N ARG A 141 -9.57 5.16 14.17
CA ARG A 141 -10.12 3.91 14.72
C ARG A 141 -9.09 2.81 14.84
N GLN A 142 -8.25 2.64 13.82
CA GLN A 142 -7.31 1.51 13.74
C GLN A 142 -5.85 1.89 14.04
N GLY A 143 -5.54 3.19 14.15
CA GLY A 143 -4.23 3.76 14.48
C GLY A 143 -3.36 4.15 13.28
N TYR A 144 -3.69 3.70 12.07
CA TYR A 144 -3.05 4.08 10.80
C TYR A 144 -4.05 3.83 9.66
N ALA A 145 -3.91 4.45 8.49
CA ALA A 145 -4.67 4.03 7.32
C ALA A 145 -3.93 4.40 6.03
N VAL A 146 -4.15 3.64 4.96
CA VAL A 146 -3.52 3.86 3.64
C VAL A 146 -4.55 4.38 2.65
N GLY A 147 -4.35 5.63 2.23
CA GLY A 147 -5.04 6.23 1.10
C GLY A 147 -4.21 6.09 -0.17
N ILE A 148 -4.84 5.75 -1.29
CA ILE A 148 -4.22 5.83 -2.62
C ILE A 148 -5.09 6.73 -3.49
N GLY A 149 -4.45 7.62 -4.24
CA GLY A 149 -5.08 8.43 -5.28
C GLY A 149 -4.11 8.63 -6.45
N HIS A 150 -4.64 9.14 -7.55
CA HIS A 150 -3.92 9.50 -8.76
C HIS A 150 -3.57 10.99 -8.77
N PRO A 151 -2.57 11.40 -9.57
CA PRO A 151 -2.16 12.80 -9.65
C PRO A 151 -3.10 13.64 -10.54
N TYR A 152 -4.42 13.46 -10.42
CA TYR A 152 -5.38 14.34 -11.09
C TYR A 152 -5.31 15.76 -10.51
N PRO A 153 -5.53 16.81 -11.32
CA PRO A 153 -5.53 18.19 -10.83
C PRO A 153 -6.43 18.39 -9.61
N GLN A 154 -7.62 17.78 -9.61
CA GLN A 154 -8.59 17.82 -8.51
C GLN A 154 -8.04 17.14 -7.26
N THR A 155 -7.41 15.97 -7.39
CA THR A 155 -6.81 15.25 -6.26
C THR A 155 -5.68 16.06 -5.64
N VAL A 156 -4.80 16.64 -6.46
CA VAL A 156 -3.70 17.48 -5.99
C VAL A 156 -4.23 18.72 -5.27
N ALA A 157 -5.22 19.41 -5.85
CA ALA A 157 -5.79 20.62 -5.26
C ALA A 157 -6.46 20.34 -3.90
N VAL A 158 -7.23 19.25 -3.78
CA VAL A 158 -7.83 18.85 -2.50
C VAL A 158 -6.75 18.51 -1.49
N LEU A 159 -5.77 17.67 -1.85
CA LEU A 159 -4.67 17.27 -0.95
C LEU A 159 -3.86 18.48 -0.46
N GLN A 160 -3.59 19.48 -1.30
CA GLN A 160 -2.90 20.70 -0.87
C GLN A 160 -3.64 21.45 0.23
N ARG A 161 -4.99 21.47 0.20
CA ARG A 161 -5.80 22.10 1.24
C ARG A 161 -5.94 21.23 2.48
N VAL A 162 -6.28 19.95 2.34
CA VAL A 162 -6.60 19.12 3.52
C VAL A 162 -5.35 18.67 4.29
N LEU A 163 -4.17 18.61 3.63
CA LEU A 163 -2.94 18.22 4.30
C LEU A 163 -2.40 19.31 5.26
N SER A 164 -2.75 20.59 5.07
CA SER A 164 -2.38 21.64 6.03
C SER A 164 -3.10 21.48 7.38
N ASP A 165 -4.26 20.83 7.37
CA ASP A 165 -5.15 20.76 8.53
C ASP A 165 -4.94 19.48 9.35
N LEU A 166 -4.03 18.60 8.94
CA LEU A 166 -3.77 17.31 9.59
C LEU A 166 -3.40 17.44 11.08
N GLN A 167 -2.69 18.50 11.46
CA GLN A 167 -2.35 18.75 12.86
C GLN A 167 -3.59 19.02 13.72
N ILE A 168 -4.57 19.76 13.18
CA ILE A 168 -5.85 20.02 13.85
C ILE A 168 -6.61 18.70 14.03
N GLU A 169 -6.51 17.80 13.06
CA GLU A 169 -7.11 16.47 13.13
C GLU A 169 -6.33 15.48 14.02
N ASN A 170 -5.22 15.88 14.65
CA ASN A 170 -4.32 15.00 15.41
C ASN A 170 -3.91 13.74 14.62
N VAL A 171 -3.68 13.91 13.31
CA VAL A 171 -3.19 12.87 12.40
C VAL A 171 -1.86 13.31 11.81
N ARG A 172 -0.94 12.37 11.67
CA ARG A 172 0.36 12.62 11.04
C ARG A 172 0.47 11.84 9.74
N LEU A 173 0.79 12.55 8.65
CA LEU A 173 1.20 11.91 7.41
C LEU A 173 2.61 11.29 7.60
N ILE A 174 2.73 10.00 7.32
CA ILE A 174 3.99 9.25 7.40
C ILE A 174 4.24 8.53 6.08
N SER A 175 5.48 8.06 5.87
CA SER A 175 5.82 7.25 4.71
C SER A 175 5.19 5.85 4.78
N ALA A 176 5.11 5.17 3.64
CA ALA A 176 4.48 3.86 3.59
C ALA A 176 5.34 2.81 4.32
N SER A 177 6.68 2.86 4.18
CA SER A 177 7.57 1.98 4.95
C SER A 177 7.39 2.15 6.46
N THR A 178 7.38 3.40 6.95
CA THR A 178 7.16 3.71 8.37
C THR A 178 5.84 3.13 8.88
N MET A 179 4.78 3.22 8.07
CA MET A 179 3.48 2.66 8.43
C MET A 179 3.51 1.13 8.49
N ILE A 180 4.15 0.47 7.53
CA ILE A 180 4.32 -1.00 7.51
C ILE A 180 5.11 -1.47 8.73
N GLU A 181 6.19 -0.79 9.10
CA GLU A 181 6.96 -1.09 10.32
C GLU A 181 6.10 -0.96 11.59
N LEU A 182 5.32 0.12 11.71
CA LEU A 182 4.42 0.32 12.85
C LEU A 182 3.35 -0.78 12.92
N GLN A 183 2.79 -1.18 11.77
CA GLN A 183 1.84 -2.28 11.69
C GLN A 183 2.46 -3.60 12.16
N GLN A 184 3.67 -3.93 11.70
CA GLN A 184 4.38 -5.15 12.08
C GLN A 184 4.70 -5.18 13.58
N ARG A 185 5.17 -4.06 14.15
CA ARG A 185 5.43 -3.93 15.60
C ARG A 185 4.17 -4.11 16.44
N ARG A 186 3.02 -3.63 15.98
CA ARG A 186 1.74 -3.86 16.69
C ARG A 186 1.25 -5.30 16.59
N LYS A 187 1.50 -6.00 15.49
CA LYS A 187 1.19 -7.43 15.37
C LYS A 187 2.07 -8.28 16.29
N SER A 188 3.35 -7.93 16.46
CA SER A 188 4.27 -8.64 17.34
C SER A 188 4.02 -8.37 18.83
N TRP A 189 3.33 -7.29 19.17
CA TRP A 189 2.93 -6.95 20.55
C TRP A 189 1.40 -6.90 20.68
N PRO A 190 0.71 -8.04 20.83
CA PRO A 190 -0.70 -7.99 21.19
C PRO A 190 -0.87 -7.24 22.53
N GLU A 191 -1.85 -6.36 22.61
CA GLU A 191 -2.34 -5.78 23.87
C GLU A 191 -2.42 -6.91 24.93
N PRO A 192 -1.94 -6.70 26.17
CA PRO A 192 -2.12 -7.70 27.20
C PRO A 192 -3.61 -7.99 27.34
N SER A 193 -4.01 -9.23 27.07
CA SER A 193 -5.35 -9.73 27.36
C SER A 193 -5.53 -9.82 28.88
N SER A 194 -5.68 -8.68 29.53
CA SER A 194 -6.12 -8.62 30.91
C SER A 194 -7.26 -7.62 31.02
N PRO A 195 -8.51 -8.07 31.23
CA PRO A 195 -9.51 -7.19 31.79
C PRO A 195 -8.99 -6.81 33.17
N LEU A 196 -8.59 -5.55 33.33
CA LEU A 196 -8.10 -5.00 34.59
C LEU A 196 -9.00 -5.52 35.72
N LEU A 197 -8.39 -6.37 36.57
CA LEU A 197 -8.89 -6.72 37.87
C LEU A 197 -9.38 -5.42 38.53
N ARG A 198 -10.68 -5.36 38.81
CA ARG A 198 -11.24 -4.42 39.78
C ARG A 198 -10.60 -4.72 41.13
N VAL A 199 -9.43 -4.16 41.39
CA VAL A 199 -8.92 -4.04 42.75
C VAL A 199 -9.61 -2.82 43.34
N ALA A 200 -10.83 -3.03 43.83
CA ALA A 200 -11.38 -2.15 44.85
C ALA A 200 -10.51 -2.33 46.10
N LYS A 201 -9.66 -1.33 46.39
CA LYS A 201 -9.02 -1.23 47.70
C LYS A 201 -10.12 -1.19 48.75
N SER A 202 -10.22 -2.24 49.57
CA SER A 202 -10.92 -2.15 50.85
C SER A 202 -10.18 -1.14 51.71
N SER A 203 -10.87 -0.06 52.06
CA SER A 203 -10.50 0.81 53.16
C SER A 203 -11.64 0.75 54.15
N LYS A 204 -11.37 0.16 55.32
CA LYS A 204 -11.95 0.51 56.62
C LYS A 204 -11.26 -0.32 57.72
N LEU A 205 -10.74 0.44 58.69
CA LEU A 205 -10.46 0.16 60.10
C LEU A 205 -10.34 -1.30 60.54
#